data_AF-A0A922WJZ7-F1
#
_entry.id   AF-A0A922WJZ7-F1
#
_cell.length_a   1.000
_cell.length_b   1.000
_cell.length_c   1.000
_cell.angle_alpha   90.00
_cell.angle_beta   90.00
_cell.angle_gamma   90.00
#
_symmetry.space_group_name_H-M   'P 1'
#
loop_
_entity.id
_entity.type
_entity.pdbx_description
1 polymer ?
#
loop_
_entity_poly.entity_id
_entity_poly.type
_entity_poly.pdbx_seq_one_letter_code
_entity_poly.pdbx_strand_id
1 'polypeptide(L)'
;MLRIPEFGMVIDAPQDHGLAQSGGVTLYAPLHGRFGVGITIPQPGDDPQGNLGDQYELMAALGPVGDHGATFINRRDPQMPFVGAIRNPHTAQLYLLVPFNHKGLAENDLRKEIATLVKWIRFTSPRMSLWEDVLRGRTFTAAHHYQRYIGSSDSNSLEETITFKADGMYVRRITGHTSISSGGLSLGRVRDDRETGLWDILEEGSEIHLRLETTAGDRTTLPLSRTADTYHFGDKSYVRTA
;
A
#
# COMPACT_ATOMS: atom_id res chain seq x y z
N MET A 1 -0.67 -6.36 -1.32
CA MET A 1 -0.33 -4.99 -1.75
C MET A 1 0.65 -5.02 -2.92
N LEU A 2 0.47 -4.16 -3.94
CA LEU A 2 1.44 -3.99 -5.03
C LEU A 2 1.80 -2.51 -5.18
N ARG A 3 3.10 -2.22 -5.23
CA ARG A 3 3.62 -0.89 -5.61
C ARG A 3 3.96 -0.89 -7.10
N ILE A 4 3.58 0.17 -7.81
CA ILE A 4 3.95 0.43 -9.21
C ILE A 4 4.68 1.78 -9.24
N PRO A 5 5.98 1.81 -8.93
CA PRO A 5 6.74 3.05 -8.81
C PRO A 5 6.71 3.89 -10.08
N GLU A 6 6.69 3.25 -11.25
CA GLU A 6 6.69 3.91 -12.57
C GLU A 6 5.49 4.83 -12.76
N PHE A 7 4.38 4.53 -12.10
CA PHE A 7 3.14 5.32 -12.18
C PHE A 7 2.84 6.08 -10.89
N GLY A 8 3.69 5.97 -9.86
CA GLY A 8 3.40 6.51 -8.53
C GLY A 8 2.07 5.97 -8.00
N MET A 9 1.83 4.67 -8.14
CA MET A 9 0.59 4.02 -7.74
C MET A 9 0.85 2.88 -6.76
N VAL A 10 -0.11 2.67 -5.88
CA VAL A 10 -0.22 1.48 -5.03
C VAL A 10 -1.57 0.84 -5.31
N ILE A 11 -1.56 -0.46 -5.59
CA ILE A 11 -2.77 -1.26 -5.69
C ILE A 11 -2.93 -2.05 -4.40
N ASP A 12 -3.91 -1.66 -3.61
CA ASP A 12 -4.29 -2.33 -2.38
C ASP A 12 -5.52 -3.18 -2.57
N ALA A 13 -5.32 -4.39 -3.10
CA ALA A 13 -6.39 -5.35 -3.28
C ALA A 13 -6.32 -6.50 -2.25
N PRO A 14 -7.46 -7.15 -1.96
CA PRO A 14 -7.48 -8.44 -1.28
C PRO A 14 -6.69 -9.52 -2.05
N GLN A 15 -6.24 -10.57 -1.36
CA GLN A 15 -5.30 -11.58 -1.93
C GLN A 15 -5.84 -12.36 -3.14
N ASP A 16 -7.16 -12.52 -3.25
CA ASP A 16 -7.85 -13.16 -4.37
C ASP A 16 -7.85 -12.31 -5.67
N HIS A 17 -7.44 -11.04 -5.57
CA HIS A 17 -7.39 -10.07 -6.68
C HIS A 17 -5.95 -9.84 -7.23
N GLY A 18 -5.06 -10.85 -7.16
CA GLY A 18 -3.61 -10.73 -7.40
C GLY A 18 -3.08 -10.72 -8.85
N LEU A 19 -1.91 -10.09 -9.03
CA LEU A 19 -1.23 -9.73 -10.30
C LEU A 19 -0.94 -10.84 -11.32
N ALA A 20 -0.82 -10.41 -12.58
CA ALA A 20 0.05 -11.02 -13.60
C ALA A 20 1.01 -9.96 -14.20
N GLN A 21 2.14 -10.35 -14.78
CA GLN A 21 3.02 -9.45 -15.55
C GLN A 21 3.26 -10.02 -16.94
N SER A 22 3.20 -9.16 -17.98
CA SER A 22 3.63 -9.51 -19.34
C SER A 22 3.99 -8.24 -20.14
N GLY A 23 5.16 -8.24 -20.79
CA GLY A 23 5.49 -7.31 -21.89
C GLY A 23 5.44 -5.81 -21.58
N GLY A 24 5.97 -5.35 -20.44
CA GLY A 24 6.02 -3.92 -20.11
C GLY A 24 4.69 -3.32 -19.62
N VAL A 25 3.65 -4.15 -19.44
CA VAL A 25 2.38 -3.78 -18.81
C VAL A 25 2.30 -4.46 -17.44
N THR A 26 2.06 -3.68 -16.38
CA THR A 26 1.78 -4.20 -15.05
C THR A 26 0.28 -4.50 -14.96
N LEU A 27 -0.08 -5.78 -14.78
CA LEU A 27 -1.47 -6.24 -14.88
C LEU A 27 -2.09 -6.41 -13.49
N TYR A 28 -3.31 -5.90 -13.33
CA TYR A 28 -4.11 -6.06 -12.12
C TYR A 28 -5.39 -6.86 -12.42
N ALA A 29 -5.61 -7.98 -11.76
CA ALA A 29 -6.66 -8.95 -12.08
C ALA A 29 -6.87 -9.93 -10.92
N PRO A 30 -8.01 -10.63 -10.78
CA PRO A 30 -8.08 -11.84 -9.98
C PRO A 30 -7.13 -12.93 -10.50
N LEU A 31 -6.43 -13.60 -9.58
CA LEU A 31 -5.46 -14.68 -9.85
C LEU A 31 -6.06 -15.82 -10.69
N HIS A 32 -7.38 -15.94 -10.72
CA HIS A 32 -8.12 -17.01 -11.37
C HIS A 32 -8.44 -16.77 -12.85
N GLY A 33 -7.76 -15.84 -13.52
CA GLY A 33 -7.79 -15.71 -14.99
C GLY A 33 -9.12 -15.22 -15.58
N ARG A 34 -10.00 -14.62 -14.75
CA ARG A 34 -11.37 -14.24 -15.16
C ARG A 34 -11.48 -12.85 -15.80
N PHE A 35 -10.67 -11.88 -15.38
CA PHE A 35 -10.74 -10.49 -15.85
C PHE A 35 -9.54 -9.68 -15.34
N GLY A 36 -9.06 -8.67 -16.06
CA GLY A 36 -8.01 -7.78 -15.55
C GLY A 36 -7.90 -6.45 -16.27
N VAL A 37 -7.15 -5.52 -15.69
CA VAL A 37 -6.88 -4.17 -16.20
C VAL A 37 -5.37 -3.94 -16.27
N GLY A 38 -4.89 -3.61 -17.46
CA GLY A 38 -3.56 -3.04 -17.66
C GLY A 38 -3.59 -1.53 -17.51
N ILE A 39 -2.50 -0.95 -17.01
CA ILE A 39 -2.32 0.50 -16.87
C ILE A 39 -1.22 0.93 -17.85
N THR A 40 -1.49 1.94 -18.67
CA THR A 40 -0.51 2.47 -19.63
C THR A 40 -0.59 4.00 -19.76
N ILE A 41 0.49 4.61 -20.25
CA ILE A 41 0.54 6.03 -20.61
C ILE A 41 0.01 6.17 -22.04
N PRO A 42 -0.89 7.14 -22.31
CA PRO A 42 -1.37 7.42 -23.68
C PRO A 42 -0.19 7.63 -24.65
N GLN A 43 -0.22 6.99 -25.81
CA GLN A 43 0.77 7.17 -26.87
C GLN A 43 0.21 8.05 -28.01
N PRO A 44 1.04 8.80 -28.76
CA PRO A 44 0.56 9.60 -29.89
C PRO A 44 -0.18 8.77 -30.96
N GLY A 45 0.19 7.50 -31.14
CA GLY A 45 -0.49 6.58 -32.06
C GLY A 45 -1.89 6.14 -31.60
N ASP A 46 -2.22 6.34 -30.32
CA ASP A 46 -3.57 6.12 -29.81
C ASP A 46 -4.52 7.23 -30.31
N ASP A 47 -3.98 8.37 -30.79
CA ASP A 47 -4.69 9.58 -31.23
C ASP A 47 -4.49 9.96 -32.70
N PRO A 48 -5.11 9.21 -33.63
CA PRO A 48 -5.03 9.53 -35.06
C PRO A 48 -5.73 10.84 -35.45
N GLN A 49 -6.48 11.49 -34.55
CA GLN A 49 -7.22 12.73 -34.83
C GLN A 49 -6.72 13.95 -34.03
N GLY A 50 -5.73 13.79 -33.16
CA GLY A 50 -5.12 14.86 -32.35
C GLY A 50 -6.01 15.43 -31.24
N ASN A 51 -7.10 14.74 -30.87
CA ASN A 51 -8.10 15.25 -29.91
C ASN A 51 -8.25 14.38 -28.66
N LEU A 52 -7.48 13.30 -28.50
CA LEU A 52 -7.65 12.38 -27.38
C LEU A 52 -7.15 12.95 -26.06
N GLY A 53 -6.11 13.80 -26.06
CA GLY A 53 -5.69 14.52 -24.86
C GLY A 53 -6.85 15.32 -24.26
N ASP A 54 -7.48 16.16 -25.07
CA ASP A 54 -8.63 16.98 -24.67
C ASP A 54 -9.85 16.12 -24.32
N GLN A 55 -10.12 15.04 -25.06
CA GLN A 55 -11.23 14.12 -24.74
C GLN A 55 -11.01 13.42 -23.40
N TYR A 56 -9.82 12.86 -23.15
CA TYR A 56 -9.49 12.19 -21.90
C TYR A 56 -9.40 13.18 -20.72
N GLU A 57 -8.91 14.41 -20.93
CA GLU A 57 -8.90 15.46 -19.90
C GLU A 57 -10.31 15.93 -19.55
N LEU A 58 -11.15 16.19 -20.56
CA LEU A 58 -12.57 16.50 -20.38
C LEU A 58 -13.29 15.36 -19.64
N MET A 59 -12.91 14.12 -19.88
CA MET A 59 -13.47 12.94 -19.22
C MET A 59 -13.01 12.83 -17.77
N ALA A 60 -11.71 12.98 -17.49
CA ALA A 60 -11.22 13.06 -16.11
C ALA A 60 -11.89 14.21 -15.33
N ALA A 61 -12.31 15.28 -16.01
CA ALA A 61 -13.00 16.43 -15.43
C ALA A 61 -14.54 16.29 -15.30
N LEU A 62 -15.22 15.51 -16.17
CA LEU A 62 -16.69 15.47 -16.26
C LEU A 62 -17.38 14.19 -15.72
N GLY A 63 -16.66 13.15 -15.29
CA GLY A 63 -17.29 11.89 -14.88
C GLY A 63 -18.10 11.97 -13.57
N PRO A 64 -19.33 11.41 -13.48
CA PRO A 64 -19.99 11.21 -12.19
C PRO A 64 -19.65 9.84 -11.56
N VAL A 65 -19.40 9.90 -10.24
CA VAL A 65 -19.52 8.89 -9.17
C VAL A 65 -18.27 8.11 -8.71
N GLY A 66 -17.69 8.65 -7.65
CA GLY A 66 -16.81 8.00 -6.67
C GLY A 66 -15.67 8.95 -6.32
N ASP A 67 -15.41 9.21 -5.04
CA ASP A 67 -14.36 10.12 -4.52
C ASP A 67 -12.91 9.75 -4.95
N HIS A 68 -12.76 8.82 -5.90
CA HIS A 68 -11.53 8.18 -6.34
C HIS A 68 -11.35 8.10 -7.88
N GLY A 69 -12.15 8.82 -8.67
CA GLY A 69 -11.84 9.24 -10.05
C GLY A 69 -11.44 8.16 -11.07
N ALA A 70 -12.39 7.69 -11.89
CA ALA A 70 -12.08 7.16 -13.22
C ALA A 70 -13.24 7.47 -14.18
N THR A 71 -12.91 7.82 -15.43
CA THR A 71 -13.90 8.10 -16.47
C THR A 71 -13.70 7.16 -17.65
N PHE A 72 -14.80 6.64 -18.21
CA PHE A 72 -14.77 5.52 -19.14
C PHE A 72 -15.14 5.94 -20.56
N ILE A 73 -14.29 5.64 -21.55
CA ILE A 73 -14.65 5.73 -22.96
C ILE A 73 -14.99 4.34 -23.50
N ASN A 74 -16.14 4.26 -24.15
CA ASN A 74 -16.36 3.23 -25.16
C ASN A 74 -15.74 3.76 -26.46
N ARG A 75 -14.44 3.54 -26.68
CA ARG A 75 -13.88 3.71 -28.02
C ARG A 75 -14.51 2.60 -28.85
N ARG A 76 -15.29 2.97 -29.87
CA ARG A 76 -15.83 2.00 -30.85
C ARG A 76 -14.69 1.48 -31.72
N ASP A 77 -13.75 0.76 -31.13
CA ASP A 77 -12.81 -0.10 -31.83
C ASP A 77 -13.33 -1.55 -31.70
N PRO A 78 -13.65 -2.24 -32.81
CA PRO A 78 -14.11 -3.63 -32.79
C PRO A 78 -13.12 -4.61 -32.12
N GLN A 79 -11.85 -4.26 -32.01
CA GLN A 79 -10.79 -5.08 -31.40
C GLN A 79 -10.50 -4.71 -29.93
N MET A 80 -10.81 -3.48 -29.52
CA MET A 80 -10.69 -3.00 -28.14
C MET A 80 -11.94 -2.19 -27.75
N PRO A 81 -13.03 -2.86 -27.34
CA PRO A 81 -14.33 -2.22 -27.16
C PRO A 81 -14.43 -1.27 -25.95
N PHE A 82 -13.35 -1.12 -25.16
CA PHE A 82 -13.41 -0.36 -23.91
C PHE A 82 -12.04 0.13 -23.45
N VAL A 83 -11.92 1.44 -23.17
CA VAL A 83 -10.73 2.06 -22.55
C VAL A 83 -11.19 3.01 -21.45
N GLY A 84 -10.79 2.72 -20.20
CA GLY A 84 -10.96 3.66 -19.09
C GLY A 84 -9.80 4.66 -19.04
N ALA A 85 -9.99 5.77 -18.33
CA ALA A 85 -8.92 6.70 -18.03
C ALA A 85 -8.99 7.11 -16.55
N ILE A 86 -7.81 7.25 -15.94
CA ILE A 86 -7.63 7.71 -14.57
C ILE A 86 -6.58 8.81 -14.54
N ARG A 87 -6.79 9.84 -13.73
CA ARG A 87 -5.87 10.96 -13.57
C ARG A 87 -5.24 10.92 -12.19
N ASN A 88 -3.92 11.03 -12.13
CA ASN A 88 -3.23 11.22 -10.86
C ASN A 88 -3.59 12.61 -10.30
N PRO A 89 -4.22 12.69 -9.11
CA PRO A 89 -4.66 13.96 -8.55
C PRO A 89 -3.48 14.84 -8.09
N HIS A 90 -2.28 14.28 -7.94
CA HIS A 90 -1.08 15.00 -7.47
C HIS A 90 -0.21 15.51 -8.61
N THR A 91 -0.11 14.78 -9.71
CA THR A 91 0.72 15.17 -10.88
C THR A 91 -0.11 15.66 -12.06
N ALA A 92 -1.43 15.51 -12.00
CA ALA A 92 -2.36 15.73 -13.10
C ALA A 92 -2.12 14.83 -14.32
N GLN A 93 -1.21 13.86 -14.23
CA GLN A 93 -0.89 12.92 -15.32
C GLN A 93 -2.05 11.95 -15.57
N LEU A 94 -2.30 11.69 -16.85
CA LEU A 94 -3.35 10.79 -17.32
C LEU A 94 -2.79 9.39 -17.58
N TYR A 95 -3.54 8.37 -17.17
CA TYR A 95 -3.27 6.96 -17.46
C TYR A 95 -4.51 6.29 -18.06
N LEU A 96 -4.28 5.35 -18.96
CA LEU A 96 -5.33 4.54 -19.59
C LEU A 96 -5.45 3.19 -18.90
N LEU A 97 -6.69 2.75 -18.72
CA LEU A 97 -7.10 1.47 -18.17
C LEU A 97 -7.57 0.57 -19.31
N VAL A 98 -6.82 -0.49 -19.58
CA VAL A 98 -7.07 -1.39 -20.71
C VAL A 98 -7.52 -2.77 -20.19
N PRO A 99 -8.78 -3.17 -20.40
CA PRO A 99 -9.27 -4.47 -19.95
C PRO A 99 -8.72 -5.62 -20.80
N PHE A 100 -8.36 -6.73 -20.16
CA PHE A 100 -7.98 -7.98 -20.84
C PHE A 100 -8.76 -9.17 -20.28
N ASN A 101 -8.77 -10.29 -21.03
CA ASN A 101 -9.58 -11.48 -20.75
C ASN A 101 -11.09 -11.21 -20.59
N HIS A 102 -11.61 -10.18 -21.25
CA HIS A 102 -13.00 -9.71 -21.15
C HIS A 102 -13.97 -10.38 -22.14
N LYS A 103 -13.52 -11.37 -22.93
CA LYS A 103 -14.25 -11.95 -24.08
C LYS A 103 -15.62 -12.57 -23.74
N GLY A 104 -15.92 -12.79 -22.46
CA GLY A 104 -17.21 -13.34 -21.99
C GLY A 104 -18.07 -12.36 -21.18
N LEU A 105 -17.66 -11.11 -21.00
CA LEU A 105 -18.37 -10.12 -20.18
C LEU A 105 -19.16 -9.16 -21.06
N ALA A 106 -20.42 -8.90 -20.69
CA ALA A 106 -21.20 -7.82 -21.26
C ALA A 106 -20.61 -6.45 -20.83
N GLU A 107 -20.81 -5.41 -21.64
CA GLU A 107 -20.23 -4.08 -21.39
C GLU A 107 -20.57 -3.53 -20.00
N ASN A 108 -21.81 -3.72 -19.52
CA ASN A 108 -22.23 -3.26 -18.20
C ASN A 108 -21.50 -3.98 -17.06
N ASP A 109 -21.21 -5.27 -17.23
CA ASP A 109 -20.51 -6.05 -16.21
C ASP A 109 -19.01 -5.74 -16.26
N LEU A 110 -18.44 -5.53 -17.45
CA LEU A 110 -17.09 -5.02 -17.63
C LEU A 110 -16.87 -3.68 -16.90
N ARG A 111 -17.82 -2.73 -17.04
CA ARG A 111 -17.78 -1.45 -16.33
C ARG A 111 -17.78 -1.61 -14.81
N LYS A 112 -18.61 -2.52 -14.27
CA LYS A 112 -18.69 -2.77 -12.82
C LYS A 112 -17.40 -3.38 -12.28
N GLU A 113 -16.83 -4.33 -13.00
CA GLU A 113 -15.56 -4.97 -12.61
C GLU A 113 -14.44 -3.94 -12.59
N ILE A 114 -14.31 -3.10 -13.62
CA ILE A 114 -13.30 -2.04 -13.65
C ILE A 114 -13.52 -1.01 -12.55
N ALA A 115 -14.76 -0.57 -12.33
CA ALA A 115 -15.08 0.37 -11.25
C ALA A 115 -14.74 -0.22 -9.87
N THR A 116 -14.84 -1.54 -9.70
CA THR A 116 -14.40 -2.23 -8.49
C THR A 116 -12.88 -2.24 -8.37
N LEU A 117 -12.18 -2.53 -9.47
CA LEU A 117 -10.71 -2.53 -9.50
C LEU A 117 -10.11 -1.15 -9.23
N VAL A 118 -10.69 -0.08 -9.78
CA VAL A 118 -10.22 1.30 -9.58
C VAL A 118 -10.28 1.71 -8.11
N LYS A 119 -11.25 1.21 -7.32
CA LYS A 119 -11.33 1.50 -5.89
C LYS A 119 -10.11 1.05 -5.09
N TRP A 120 -9.35 0.10 -5.62
CA TRP A 120 -8.13 -0.43 -5.00
C TRP A 120 -6.88 0.33 -5.45
N ILE A 121 -6.98 1.21 -6.45
CA ILE A 121 -5.87 2.06 -6.89
C ILE A 121 -5.78 3.27 -5.95
N ARG A 122 -4.56 3.54 -5.49
CA ARG A 122 -4.17 4.73 -4.74
C ARG A 122 -2.97 5.37 -5.43
N PHE A 123 -2.99 6.69 -5.56
CA PHE A 123 -1.82 7.42 -6.04
C PHE A 123 -0.91 7.76 -4.86
N THR A 124 0.39 7.60 -5.06
CA THR A 124 1.40 8.03 -4.09
C THR A 124 1.41 9.56 -4.05
N SER A 125 0.96 10.11 -2.93
CA SER A 125 1.00 11.54 -2.68
C SER A 125 2.39 12.01 -2.25
N PRO A 126 2.70 13.32 -2.34
CA PRO A 126 3.95 13.86 -1.79
C PRO A 126 4.14 13.58 -0.29
N ARG A 127 3.04 13.51 0.47
CA ARG A 127 3.09 13.20 1.92
C ARG A 127 3.44 11.75 2.17
N MET A 128 2.92 10.83 1.35
CA MET A 128 3.30 9.42 1.39
C MET A 128 4.78 9.26 1.07
N SER A 129 5.27 9.87 -0.02
CA SER A 129 6.68 9.83 -0.41
C SER A 129 7.60 10.36 0.68
N LEU A 130 7.25 11.48 1.32
CA LEU A 130 8.02 12.05 2.42
C LEU A 130 8.12 11.09 3.61
N TRP A 131 7.02 10.43 3.98
CA TRP A 131 7.03 9.45 5.05
C TRP A 131 7.79 8.17 4.69
N GLU A 132 7.71 7.73 3.44
CA GLU A 132 8.57 6.64 2.96
C GLU A 132 10.04 6.99 3.12
N ASP A 133 10.48 8.17 2.70
CA ASP A 133 11.87 8.62 2.87
C ASP A 133 12.27 8.71 4.35
N VAL A 134 11.30 9.01 5.23
CA VAL A 134 11.51 9.02 6.68
C VAL A 134 11.68 7.62 7.26
N LEU A 135 11.07 6.57 6.71
CA LEU A 135 11.17 5.21 7.27
C LEU A 135 12.22 4.36 6.55
N ARG A 136 12.37 4.55 5.24
CA ARG A 136 13.13 3.69 4.34
C ARG A 136 14.58 3.53 4.79
N GLY A 137 14.98 2.28 5.02
CA GLY A 137 16.34 1.91 5.40
C GLY A 137 16.70 2.27 6.85
N ARG A 138 15.72 2.53 7.72
CA ARG A 138 15.96 2.97 9.10
C ARG A 138 15.51 1.95 10.13
N THR A 139 16.14 2.04 11.30
CA THR A 139 15.81 1.25 12.48
C THR A 139 15.28 2.16 13.58
N PHE A 140 14.28 1.66 14.28
CA PHE A 140 13.54 2.36 15.32
C PHE A 140 13.42 1.45 16.54
N THR A 141 13.67 1.99 17.73
CA THR A 141 13.52 1.28 19.00
C THR A 141 12.41 1.93 19.80
N ALA A 142 11.57 1.13 20.46
CA ALA A 142 10.47 1.63 21.26
C ALA A 142 11.00 2.57 22.36
N ALA A 143 10.42 3.78 22.44
CA ALA A 143 10.85 4.85 23.34
C ALA A 143 10.43 4.59 24.80
N HIS A 144 9.41 3.75 24.99
CA HIS A 144 8.90 3.39 26.31
C HIS A 144 9.29 1.95 26.64
N HIS A 145 10.17 1.80 27.63
CA HIS A 145 10.49 0.48 28.17
C HIS A 145 9.28 -0.08 28.92
N TYR A 146 8.83 -1.26 28.48
CA TYR A 146 7.73 -2.01 29.09
C TYR A 146 8.14 -2.55 30.47
N GLN A 147 8.22 -1.69 31.49
CA GLN A 147 8.32 -2.12 32.88
C GLN A 147 6.93 -2.51 33.38
N ARG A 148 6.70 -3.82 33.60
CA ARG A 148 5.49 -4.28 34.31
C ARG A 148 5.87 -4.77 35.70
N TYR A 149 5.49 -3.99 36.72
CA TYR A 149 5.53 -4.38 38.13
C TYR A 149 4.32 -5.26 38.49
N ILE A 150 4.57 -6.45 39.05
CA ILE A 150 3.60 -7.18 39.89
C ILE A 150 4.39 -7.78 41.06
N GLY A 151 4.54 -7.02 42.16
CA GLY A 151 5.19 -7.48 43.39
C GLY A 151 6.71 -7.64 43.30
N SER A 152 7.39 -7.68 44.46
CA SER A 152 8.84 -7.49 44.67
C SER A 152 9.80 -8.38 43.85
N SER A 153 9.95 -8.13 42.55
CA SER A 153 11.07 -8.61 41.75
C SER A 153 11.28 -7.74 40.51
N ASP A 154 12.46 -7.10 40.43
CA ASP A 154 12.86 -6.07 39.46
C ASP A 154 13.37 -6.61 38.11
N SER A 155 12.76 -7.64 37.53
CA SER A 155 13.46 -8.34 36.44
C SER A 155 12.63 -8.73 35.24
N ASN A 156 12.04 -7.73 34.59
CA ASN A 156 11.61 -7.86 33.20
C ASN A 156 12.09 -6.66 32.38
N SER A 157 13.03 -6.88 31.46
CA SER A 157 13.45 -5.89 30.47
C SER A 157 13.03 -6.39 29.09
N LEU A 158 12.08 -5.72 28.45
CA LEU A 158 11.69 -5.98 27.06
C LEU A 158 12.06 -4.77 26.20
N GLU A 159 12.63 -5.04 25.04
CA GLU A 159 12.92 -4.07 23.98
C GLU A 159 12.21 -4.52 22.70
N GLU A 160 11.54 -3.57 22.05
CA GLU A 160 10.94 -3.76 20.73
C GLU A 160 11.69 -2.90 19.72
N THR A 161 12.21 -3.53 18.67
CA THR A 161 12.92 -2.87 17.57
C THR A 161 12.22 -3.19 16.25
N ILE A 162 11.97 -2.16 15.45
CA ILE A 162 11.41 -2.26 14.10
C ILE A 162 12.42 -1.70 13.09
N THR A 163 12.71 -2.47 12.05
CA THR A 163 13.58 -2.07 10.96
C THR A 163 12.80 -2.06 9.66
N PHE A 164 12.75 -0.93 8.98
CA PHE A 164 12.15 -0.78 7.66
C PHE A 164 13.25 -0.81 6.60
N LYS A 165 13.20 -1.80 5.72
CA LYS A 165 14.18 -1.97 4.66
C LYS A 165 13.76 -1.22 3.40
N ALA A 166 14.75 -0.90 2.57
CA ALA A 166 14.56 -0.15 1.33
C ALA A 166 13.76 -0.90 0.26
N ASP A 167 13.72 -2.23 0.35
CA ASP A 167 12.99 -3.14 -0.52
C ASP A 167 11.50 -3.27 -0.17
N GLY A 168 11.00 -2.53 0.84
CA GLY A 168 9.62 -2.59 1.30
C GLY A 168 9.33 -3.70 2.32
N MET A 169 10.36 -4.40 2.80
CA MET A 169 10.22 -5.36 3.90
C MET A 169 10.44 -4.69 5.26
N TYR A 170 9.71 -5.11 6.29
CA TYR A 170 10.00 -4.76 7.68
C TYR A 170 10.40 -5.98 8.49
N VAL A 171 11.18 -5.75 9.54
CA VAL A 171 11.50 -6.74 10.57
C VAL A 171 11.17 -6.13 11.92
N ARG A 172 10.32 -6.81 12.68
CA ARG A 172 10.00 -6.48 14.06
C ARG A 172 10.60 -7.53 14.98
N ARG A 173 11.33 -7.11 16.00
CA ARG A 173 11.97 -7.99 16.97
C ARG A 173 11.62 -7.54 18.38
N ILE A 174 11.24 -8.49 19.23
CA ILE A 174 11.03 -8.25 20.66
C ILE A 174 12.01 -9.12 21.42
N THR A 175 12.98 -8.50 22.07
CA THR A 175 14.00 -9.17 22.87
C THR A 175 13.88 -8.82 24.33
N GLY A 176 14.21 -9.75 25.22
CA GLY A 176 14.31 -9.42 26.62
C GLY A 176 14.58 -10.57 27.56
N HIS A 177 14.75 -10.21 28.83
CA HIS A 177 14.95 -11.15 29.93
C HIS A 177 13.82 -10.99 30.92
N THR A 178 13.19 -12.10 31.26
CA THR A 178 12.22 -12.19 32.35
C THR A 178 12.79 -13.15 33.38
N SER A 179 13.11 -12.69 34.59
CA SER A 179 13.33 -13.59 35.73
C SER A 179 12.20 -13.51 36.73
N ILE A 180 11.83 -14.69 37.24
CA ILE A 180 10.88 -14.86 38.33
C ILE A 180 11.69 -15.38 39.52
N SER A 181 11.75 -14.58 40.59
CA SER A 181 12.38 -14.99 41.85
C SER A 181 11.29 -15.25 42.89
N SER A 182 11.17 -16.50 43.34
CA SER A 182 10.32 -16.87 44.47
C SER A 182 11.05 -17.88 45.34
N GLY A 183 11.15 -17.60 46.65
CA GLY A 183 11.69 -18.55 47.63
C GLY A 183 13.15 -18.99 47.40
N GLY A 184 14.02 -18.13 46.85
CA GLY A 184 15.44 -18.45 46.63
C GLY A 184 15.77 -19.18 45.33
N LEU A 185 14.77 -19.48 44.49
CA LEU A 185 14.95 -20.01 43.14
C LEU A 185 14.72 -18.91 42.10
N SER A 186 15.66 -18.77 41.16
CA SER A 186 15.58 -17.85 40.02
C SER A 186 15.38 -18.66 38.74
N LEU A 187 14.24 -18.49 38.08
CA LEU A 187 14.00 -18.98 36.73
C LEU A 187 14.07 -17.79 35.77
N GLY A 188 15.09 -17.78 34.90
CA GLY A 188 15.25 -16.80 33.83
C GLY A 188 14.76 -17.35 32.49
N ARG A 189 13.95 -16.58 31.77
CA ARG A 189 13.54 -16.84 30.39
C ARG A 189 14.04 -15.71 29.49
N VAL A 190 14.71 -16.09 28.41
CA VAL A 190 15.03 -15.18 27.31
C VAL A 190 13.85 -15.19 26.35
N ARG A 191 13.37 -14.00 25.99
CA ARG A 191 12.39 -13.79 24.92
C ARG A 191 13.12 -13.24 23.70
N ASP A 192 12.89 -13.85 22.54
CA ASP A 192 13.37 -13.37 21.24
C ASP A 192 12.30 -13.71 20.19
N ASP A 193 11.32 -12.82 20.07
CA ASP A 193 10.26 -12.97 19.08
C ASP A 193 10.64 -12.16 17.85
N ARG A 194 10.43 -12.74 16.67
CA ARG A 194 10.71 -12.09 15.39
C ARG A 194 9.53 -12.24 14.45
N GLU A 195 9.15 -11.12 13.86
CA GLU A 195 8.14 -11.01 12.82
C GLU A 195 8.75 -10.29 11.61
N THR A 196 8.38 -10.73 10.41
CA THR A 196 8.77 -10.09 9.16
C THR A 196 7.56 -9.94 8.27
N GLY A 197 7.54 -8.89 7.47
CA GLY A 197 6.43 -8.62 6.56
C GLY A 197 6.73 -7.50 5.59
N LEU A 198 5.72 -7.05 4.86
CA LEU A 198 5.76 -5.91 3.96
C LEU A 198 5.28 -4.66 4.67
N TRP A 199 5.81 -3.49 4.30
CA TRP A 199 5.34 -2.20 4.78
C TRP A 199 5.10 -1.23 3.64
N ASP A 200 4.19 -0.29 3.85
CA ASP A 200 3.91 0.82 2.94
C ASP A 200 3.23 1.97 3.68
N ILE A 201 3.09 3.10 2.99
CA ILE A 201 2.42 4.29 3.51
C ILE A 201 1.09 4.45 2.78
N LEU A 202 0.05 4.85 3.51
CA LEU A 202 -1.26 5.19 2.98
C LEU A 202 -1.65 6.60 3.40
N GLU A 203 -2.41 7.27 2.54
CA GLU A 203 -3.10 8.50 2.88
C GLU A 203 -4.61 8.26 2.84
N GLU A 204 -5.27 8.52 3.96
CA GLU A 204 -6.72 8.43 4.10
C GLU A 204 -7.24 9.79 4.57
N GLY A 205 -7.89 10.52 3.65
CA GLY A 205 -8.29 11.90 3.89
C GLY A 205 -7.08 12.79 4.18
N SER A 206 -7.03 13.38 5.38
CA SER A 206 -5.93 14.23 5.83
C SER A 206 -4.84 13.49 6.61
N GLU A 207 -4.99 12.20 6.88
CA GLU A 207 -4.10 11.43 7.76
C GLU A 207 -3.19 10.48 6.98
N ILE A 208 -1.96 10.33 7.47
CA ILE A 208 -0.97 9.40 6.92
C ILE A 208 -0.86 8.20 7.84
N HIS A 209 -0.85 7.01 7.26
CA HIS A 209 -0.86 5.74 7.96
C HIS A 209 0.28 4.84 7.48
N LEU A 210 0.85 4.07 8.41
CA LEU A 210 1.74 2.95 8.16
C LEU A 210 0.90 1.70 8.03
N ARG A 211 1.03 1.01 6.91
CA ARG A 211 0.47 -0.32 6.75
C ARG A 211 1.56 -1.38 6.89
N LEU A 212 1.28 -2.41 7.67
CA LEU A 212 2.11 -3.61 7.84
C LEU A 212 1.32 -4.83 7.38
N GLU A 213 1.91 -5.70 6.57
CA GLU A 213 1.34 -6.97 6.14
C GLU A 213 2.31 -8.11 6.54
N THR A 214 1.90 -8.99 7.45
CA THR A 214 2.74 -10.11 7.89
C THR A 214 2.88 -11.15 6.79
N THR A 215 3.87 -12.06 6.91
CA THR A 215 3.98 -13.21 6.00
C THR A 215 2.76 -14.13 6.01
N ALA A 216 1.93 -14.09 7.07
CA ALA A 216 0.67 -14.83 7.14
C ALA A 216 -0.49 -14.13 6.41
N GLY A 217 -0.29 -12.90 5.95
CA GLY A 217 -1.32 -12.09 5.28
C GLY A 217 -2.12 -11.19 6.22
N ASP A 218 -1.79 -11.15 7.51
CA ASP A 218 -2.45 -10.26 8.46
C ASP A 218 -2.04 -8.82 8.19
N ARG A 219 -3.03 -7.95 7.96
CA ARG A 219 -2.82 -6.53 7.66
C ARG A 219 -3.18 -5.66 8.85
N THR A 220 -2.29 -4.74 9.19
CA THR A 220 -2.50 -3.73 10.23
C THR A 220 -2.23 -2.36 9.65
N THR A 221 -3.12 -1.41 9.93
CA THR A 221 -2.97 0.01 9.56
C THR A 221 -2.84 0.82 10.83
N LEU A 222 -1.78 1.63 10.92
CA LEU A 222 -1.40 2.40 12.10
C LEU A 222 -1.26 3.88 11.71
N PRO A 223 -1.87 4.84 12.43
CA PRO A 223 -1.64 6.24 12.17
C PRO A 223 -0.16 6.59 12.38
N LEU A 224 0.39 7.44 11.50
CA LEU A 224 1.74 7.96 11.58
C LEU A 224 1.74 9.40 12.05
N SER A 225 2.50 9.67 13.11
CA SER A 225 2.82 11.04 13.49
C SER A 225 4.24 11.14 14.01
N ARG A 226 4.76 12.37 14.10
CA ARG A 226 6.08 12.66 14.63
C ARG A 226 6.00 13.85 15.56
N THR A 227 6.64 13.75 16.71
CA THR A 227 6.82 14.85 17.67
C THR A 227 8.29 14.98 18.03
N ALA A 228 8.93 16.08 17.65
CA ALA A 228 10.37 16.30 17.82
C ALA A 228 11.21 15.11 17.28
N ASP A 229 11.79 14.31 18.18
CA ASP A 229 12.65 13.16 17.87
C ASP A 229 11.96 11.81 18.04
N THR A 230 10.67 11.83 18.36
CA THR A 230 9.84 10.63 18.54
C THR A 230 8.91 10.43 17.35
N TYR A 231 8.83 9.19 16.90
CA TYR A 231 7.96 8.72 15.83
C TYR A 231 6.87 7.87 16.47
N HIS A 232 5.62 8.13 16.12
CA HIS A 232 4.47 7.39 16.65
C HIS A 232 3.89 6.53 15.54
N PHE A 233 3.84 5.22 15.80
CA PHE A 233 3.21 4.23 14.92
C PHE A 233 2.02 3.66 15.70
N GLY A 234 0.82 4.21 15.46
CA GLY A 234 -0.34 3.91 16.29
C GLY A 234 -0.21 4.53 17.68
N ASP A 235 -0.48 3.74 18.72
CA ASP A 235 -0.36 4.11 20.12
C ASP A 235 1.08 3.99 20.66
N LYS A 236 2.02 3.54 19.82
CA LYS A 236 3.40 3.28 20.21
C LYS A 236 4.35 4.38 19.76
N SER A 237 5.24 4.75 20.66
CA SER A 237 6.31 5.71 20.40
C SER A 237 7.65 5.01 20.19
N TYR A 238 8.40 5.50 19.21
CA TYR A 238 9.70 4.99 18.80
C TYR A 238 10.71 6.13 18.64
N VAL A 239 11.97 5.84 18.93
CA VAL A 239 13.11 6.71 18.63
C VAL A 239 13.91 6.09 17.50
N ARG A 240 14.34 6.90 16.54
CA ARG A 240 15.23 6.47 15.46
C ARG A 240 16.62 6.18 16.04
N THR A 241 17.18 5.02 15.71
CA THR A 241 18.57 4.69 16.05
C THR A 241 19.51 5.21 14.96
N ALA A 242 20.74 5.58 15.36
CA ALA A 242 21.78 6.07 14.44
C ALA A 242 22.32 4.95 13.54
#